data_AF-A0A834HKG8-F1
#
_entry.id   AF-A0A834HKG8-F1
#
_cell.length_a   1.000
_cell.length_b   1.000
_cell.length_c   1.000
_cell.angle_alpha   90.00
_cell.angle_beta   90.00
_cell.angle_gamma   90.00
#
_symmetry.space_group_name_H-M   'P 1'
#
loop_
_entity.id
_entity.type
_entity.pdbx_description
1 polymer ?
#
loop_
_entity_poly.entity_id
_entity_poly.type
_entity_poly.pdbx_seq_one_letter_code
_entity_poly.pdbx_strand_id
1 'polypeptide(L)'
;MSKYGWVLYALNVFLIAVTRAELYTAIADMEDLLDTEATLIYALENYVKAEEQKLDLLKRYIDIYQKQHEIATSDPQRYLANPINAYTLVKRLTTDWGQVESVISTNINTDAIQNITYFKEHMKFPTDEDLNGAAVALTRLQDTYRLDTSSLARGELNGVKYSSELTAADCFELGRQSYNNGDFYHTQLWMEEAEIRYRHEVNETIEHSDILEYLAFSIYKQGNVALALDLTNKLLEIIPTHQRALGNKVYYEGELKELEEKENNKRKGDDGSEDIETEGVKFGKSPYDDPFSKELYEALCRGEIETPLEVQANLKCRYMSEGNPFLKFAPFKVEEAYLNPNLYIFHDVMSDDEIKTVKKLAQPRFRRATVQNSKTGELEVAQYRIS
;
A
#
# COMPACT_ATOMS: atom_id res chain seq x y z
N MET A 1 -4.58 -47.55 -37.44
CA MET A 1 -5.23 -46.80 -36.36
C MET A 1 -4.18 -46.00 -35.63
N SER A 2 -4.45 -44.71 -35.47
CA SER A 2 -3.50 -43.59 -35.46
C SER A 2 -2.66 -43.46 -34.18
N LYS A 3 -1.33 -43.33 -34.35
CA LYS A 3 -0.34 -42.98 -33.31
C LYS A 3 -0.34 -41.48 -32.92
N TYR A 4 -1.35 -40.72 -33.33
CA TYR A 4 -1.43 -39.27 -33.08
C TYR A 4 -2.36 -38.87 -31.92
N GLY A 5 -2.99 -39.83 -31.23
CA GLY A 5 -3.93 -39.55 -30.13
C GLY A 5 -3.30 -39.11 -28.81
N TRP A 6 -2.03 -39.46 -28.55
CA TRP A 6 -1.38 -39.21 -27.26
C TRP A 6 -0.65 -37.87 -27.17
N VAL A 7 -0.29 -37.25 -28.30
CA VAL A 7 0.41 -35.96 -28.33
C VAL A 7 -0.54 -34.80 -28.03
N LEU A 8 -1.83 -34.93 -28.37
CA LEU A 8 -2.85 -33.90 -28.08
C LEU A 8 -3.27 -33.85 -26.60
N TYR A 9 -3.09 -34.94 -25.85
CA TYR A 9 -3.37 -34.96 -24.41
C TYR A 9 -2.20 -34.39 -23.59
N ALA A 10 -0.96 -34.62 -24.02
CA ALA A 10 0.22 -34.05 -23.38
C ALA A 10 0.38 -32.53 -23.60
N LEU A 11 -0.17 -31.99 -24.71
CA LEU A 11 -0.19 -30.55 -24.99
C LEU A 11 -1.33 -29.79 -24.29
N ASN A 12 -2.35 -30.47 -23.76
CA ASN A 12 -3.46 -29.83 -23.04
C ASN A 12 -3.22 -29.70 -21.52
N VAL A 13 -2.17 -30.31 -20.97
CA VAL A 13 -1.84 -30.22 -19.54
C VAL A 13 -0.79 -29.15 -19.23
N PHE A 14 -0.17 -28.53 -20.25
CA PHE A 14 0.92 -27.56 -20.08
C PHE A 14 0.53 -26.09 -20.30
N LEU A 15 -0.78 -25.78 -20.35
CA LEU A 15 -1.30 -24.41 -20.49
C LEU A 15 -2.32 -24.06 -19.40
N ILE A 16 -2.18 -24.63 -18.21
CA ILE A 16 -2.62 -23.92 -17.01
C ILE A 16 -1.50 -22.93 -16.70
N ALA A 17 -1.45 -21.84 -17.47
CA ALA A 17 -0.80 -20.66 -16.97
C ALA A 17 -1.51 -20.35 -15.64
N VAL A 18 -0.77 -20.44 -14.53
CA VAL A 18 -1.18 -19.84 -13.27
C VAL A 18 -1.30 -18.36 -13.58
N THR A 19 -2.49 -17.91 -13.98
CA THR A 19 -2.79 -16.51 -14.16
C THR A 19 -2.78 -15.92 -12.77
N ARG A 20 -1.71 -15.18 -12.45
CA ARG A 20 -1.68 -14.30 -11.29
C ARG A 20 -2.75 -13.23 -11.53
N ALA A 21 -3.92 -13.42 -10.94
CA ALA A 21 -4.97 -12.41 -10.93
C ALA A 21 -4.61 -11.40 -9.85
N GLU A 22 -4.57 -10.12 -10.21
CA GLU A 22 -4.43 -9.03 -9.25
C GLU A 22 -5.69 -8.93 -8.37
N LEU A 23 -5.42 -8.94 -7.08
CA LEU A 23 -6.31 -9.18 -5.94
C LEU A 23 -7.09 -7.91 -5.58
N TYR A 24 -6.51 -6.74 -5.84
CA TYR A 24 -7.09 -5.43 -5.52
C TYR A 24 -8.34 -5.11 -6.36
N THR A 25 -8.51 -5.73 -7.53
CA THR A 25 -9.56 -5.33 -8.48
C THR A 25 -10.93 -5.93 -8.20
N ALA A 26 -11.03 -6.91 -7.29
CA ALA A 26 -12.29 -7.53 -6.91
C ALA A 26 -12.42 -7.63 -5.38
N ILE A 27 -13.50 -7.05 -4.83
CA ILE A 27 -13.84 -7.14 -3.40
C ILE A 27 -13.89 -8.60 -2.93
N ALA A 28 -14.41 -9.50 -3.78
CA ALA A 28 -14.48 -10.92 -3.47
C ALA A 28 -13.10 -11.61 -3.36
N ASP A 29 -12.07 -11.05 -4.00
CA ASP A 29 -10.69 -11.54 -3.88
C ASP A 29 -9.98 -10.93 -2.65
N MET A 30 -10.38 -9.73 -2.22
CA MET A 30 -9.95 -9.14 -0.94
C MET A 30 -10.54 -9.86 0.27
N GLU A 31 -11.74 -10.45 0.17
CA GLU A 31 -12.32 -11.25 1.26
C GLU A 31 -11.45 -12.47 1.60
N ASP A 32 -10.92 -13.17 0.59
CA ASP A 32 -10.03 -14.33 0.77
C ASP A 32 -8.71 -13.96 1.48
N LEU A 33 -8.30 -12.69 1.43
CA LEU A 33 -7.07 -12.23 2.10
C LEU A 33 -7.17 -12.27 3.61
N LEU A 34 -8.37 -12.05 4.15
CA LEU A 34 -8.60 -12.09 5.59
C LEU A 34 -8.32 -13.50 6.14
N ASP A 35 -8.65 -14.54 5.37
CA ASP A 35 -8.35 -15.93 5.72
C ASP A 35 -6.84 -16.22 5.63
N THR A 36 -6.14 -15.67 4.62
CA THR A 36 -4.68 -15.74 4.51
C THR A 36 -4.03 -15.07 5.71
N GLU A 37 -4.44 -13.85 6.06
CA GLU A 37 -3.91 -13.10 7.20
C GLU A 37 -4.11 -13.85 8.52
N ALA A 38 -5.31 -14.37 8.77
CA ALA A 38 -5.59 -15.18 9.95
C ALA A 38 -4.67 -16.40 10.05
N THR A 39 -4.36 -17.05 8.93
CA THR A 39 -3.44 -18.20 8.88
C THR A 39 -2.00 -17.79 9.23
N LEU A 40 -1.54 -16.64 8.75
CA LEU A 40 -0.20 -16.12 9.07
C LEU A 40 -0.08 -15.70 10.52
N ILE A 41 -1.11 -15.07 11.08
CA ILE A 41 -1.17 -14.72 12.50
C ILE A 41 -1.03 -15.99 13.34
N TYR A 42 -1.81 -17.03 13.04
CA TYR A 42 -1.73 -18.31 13.74
C TYR A 42 -0.34 -18.97 13.62
N ALA A 43 0.30 -18.89 12.45
CA ALA A 43 1.66 -19.40 12.27
C ALA A 43 2.68 -18.63 13.13
N LEU A 44 2.57 -17.30 13.19
CA LEU A 44 3.42 -16.44 14.00
C LEU A 44 3.22 -16.69 15.49
N GLU A 45 1.98 -16.81 15.96
CA GLU A 45 1.66 -17.14 17.36
C GLU A 45 2.30 -18.47 17.80
N ASN A 46 2.23 -19.51 16.96
CA ASN A 46 2.86 -20.79 17.26
C ASN A 46 4.38 -20.72 17.31
N TYR A 47 5.00 -19.93 16.41
CA TYR A 47 6.43 -19.68 16.44
C TYR A 47 6.85 -18.95 17.73
N VAL A 48 6.14 -17.87 18.09
CA VAL A 48 6.40 -17.11 19.33
C VAL A 48 6.28 -18.03 20.55
N LYS A 49 5.23 -18.84 20.62
CA LYS A 49 5.03 -19.81 21.70
C LYS A 49 6.17 -20.83 21.81
N ALA A 50 6.71 -21.30 20.68
CA ALA A 50 7.84 -22.22 20.66
C ALA A 50 9.14 -21.54 21.15
N GLU A 51 9.40 -20.30 20.74
CA GLU A 51 10.53 -19.51 21.23
C GLU A 51 10.41 -19.21 22.73
N GLU A 52 9.21 -18.88 23.23
CA GLU A 52 8.97 -18.68 24.66
C GLU A 52 9.27 -19.93 25.48
N GLN A 53 8.85 -21.12 25.01
CA GLN A 53 9.15 -22.39 25.68
C GLN A 53 10.66 -22.68 25.73
N LYS A 54 11.37 -22.42 24.62
CA LYS A 54 12.82 -22.53 24.54
C LYS A 54 13.49 -21.57 25.52
N LEU A 55 13.05 -20.32 25.54
CA LEU A 55 13.57 -19.27 26.42
C LEU A 55 13.32 -19.61 27.90
N ASP A 56 12.14 -20.11 28.24
CA ASP A 56 11.79 -20.52 29.60
C ASP A 56 12.67 -21.66 30.10
N LEU A 57 12.99 -22.63 29.22
CA LEU A 57 13.90 -23.71 29.56
C LEU A 57 15.31 -23.18 29.85
N LEU A 58 15.80 -22.26 29.03
CA LEU A 58 17.10 -21.61 29.24
C LEU A 58 17.13 -20.78 30.54
N LYS A 59 16.07 -20.03 30.83
CA LYS A 59 15.93 -19.30 32.10
C LYS A 59 15.97 -20.23 33.31
N ARG A 60 15.35 -21.40 33.25
CA ARG A 60 15.43 -22.41 34.33
C ARG A 60 16.85 -22.94 34.53
N TYR A 61 17.59 -23.21 33.45
CA TYR A 61 19.00 -23.60 33.56
C TYR A 61 19.84 -22.49 34.22
N ILE A 62 19.62 -21.23 33.83
CA ILE A 62 20.30 -20.08 34.44
C ILE A 62 20.02 -20.03 35.95
N ASP A 63 18.76 -20.09 36.38
CA ASP A 63 18.39 -20.04 37.80
C ASP A 63 19.04 -21.17 38.61
N ILE A 64 18.98 -22.40 38.09
CA ILE A 64 19.60 -23.57 38.75
C ILE A 64 21.11 -23.36 38.88
N TYR A 65 21.79 -22.91 37.83
CA TYR A 65 23.24 -22.77 37.83
C TYR A 65 23.72 -21.58 38.67
N GLN A 66 23.00 -20.46 38.64
CA GLN A 66 23.28 -19.28 39.47
C GLN A 66 23.19 -19.63 40.95
N LYS A 67 22.09 -20.24 41.38
CA LYS A 67 21.90 -20.66 42.78
C LYS A 67 23.01 -21.60 43.26
N GLN A 68 23.41 -22.54 42.41
CA GLN A 68 24.49 -23.46 42.73
C GLN A 68 25.86 -22.78 42.76
N HIS A 69 26.07 -21.80 41.88
CA HIS A 69 27.30 -21.04 41.81
C HIS A 69 27.47 -20.14 43.05
N GLU A 70 26.39 -19.47 43.49
CA GLU A 70 26.37 -18.63 44.70
C GLU A 70 26.75 -19.42 45.96
N ILE A 71 26.20 -20.64 46.12
CA ILE A 71 26.57 -21.53 47.23
C ILE A 71 28.07 -21.85 47.18
N ALA A 72 28.60 -22.15 45.98
CA ALA A 72 30.00 -22.52 45.79
C ALA A 72 30.96 -21.34 46.00
N THR A 73 30.56 -20.10 45.69
CA THR A 73 31.43 -18.92 45.83
C THR A 73 31.57 -18.42 47.26
N SER A 74 30.64 -18.78 48.16
CA SER A 74 30.70 -18.38 49.57
C SER A 74 31.95 -18.90 50.30
N ASP A 75 32.35 -20.14 50.04
CA ASP A 75 33.60 -20.76 50.51
C ASP A 75 34.02 -21.86 49.52
N PRO A 76 34.77 -21.51 48.46
CA PRO A 76 35.10 -22.44 47.38
C PRO A 76 35.93 -23.64 47.86
N GLN A 77 36.85 -23.43 48.80
CA GLN A 77 37.71 -24.50 49.30
C GLN A 77 36.91 -25.55 50.05
N ARG A 78 36.03 -25.12 50.97
CA ARG A 78 35.17 -26.03 51.73
C ARG A 78 34.12 -26.69 50.84
N TYR A 79 33.56 -25.95 49.88
CA TYR A 79 32.59 -26.49 48.92
C TYR A 79 33.22 -27.61 48.09
N LEU A 80 34.40 -27.38 47.51
CA LEU A 80 35.10 -28.34 46.64
C LEU A 80 35.76 -29.49 47.40
N ALA A 81 36.06 -29.31 48.69
CA ALA A 81 36.52 -30.41 49.56
C ALA A 81 35.45 -31.49 49.78
N ASN A 82 34.16 -31.19 49.54
CA ASN A 82 33.09 -32.17 49.52
C ASN A 82 33.04 -32.90 48.16
N PRO A 83 33.28 -34.22 48.09
CA PRO A 83 33.30 -34.96 46.83
C PRO A 83 31.99 -34.91 46.03
N ILE A 84 30.83 -34.77 46.69
CA ILE A 84 29.52 -34.65 46.03
C ILE A 84 29.42 -33.31 45.30
N ASN A 85 29.89 -32.23 45.93
CA ASN A 85 29.91 -30.90 45.36
C ASN A 85 30.91 -30.79 44.20
N ALA A 86 32.08 -31.40 44.33
CA ALA A 86 33.06 -31.49 43.25
C ALA A 86 32.50 -32.29 42.05
N TYR A 87 31.89 -33.45 42.29
CA TYR A 87 31.24 -34.26 41.25
C TYR A 87 30.13 -33.49 40.54
N THR A 88 29.23 -32.84 41.28
CA THR A 88 28.10 -32.09 40.69
C THR A 88 28.57 -30.89 39.88
N LEU A 89 29.64 -30.19 40.29
CA LEU A 89 30.24 -29.13 39.48
C LEU A 89 30.80 -29.67 38.15
N VAL A 90 31.56 -30.78 38.18
CA VAL A 90 32.10 -31.41 36.98
C VAL A 90 30.98 -31.90 36.06
N LYS A 91 29.92 -32.52 36.61
CA LYS A 91 28.75 -32.93 35.83
C LYS A 91 28.06 -31.74 35.16
N ARG A 92 27.87 -30.61 35.87
CA ARG A 92 27.28 -29.40 35.29
C ARG A 92 28.09 -28.87 34.10
N LEU A 93 29.41 -28.83 34.23
CA LEU A 93 30.31 -28.30 33.20
C LEU A 93 30.56 -29.25 32.02
N THR A 94 30.23 -30.54 32.16
CA THR A 94 30.45 -31.54 31.10
C THR A 94 29.15 -32.03 30.48
N THR A 95 28.22 -32.52 31.29
CA THR A 95 26.98 -33.17 30.83
C THR A 95 25.82 -32.19 30.74
N ASP A 96 25.57 -31.43 31.81
CA ASP A 96 24.37 -30.59 31.85
C ASP A 96 24.51 -29.39 30.88
N TRP A 97 25.72 -28.85 30.70
CA TRP A 97 25.98 -27.83 29.67
C TRP A 97 25.75 -28.34 28.23
N GLY A 98 26.03 -29.60 27.94
CA GLY A 98 25.70 -30.20 26.63
C GLY A 98 24.19 -30.19 26.33
N GLN A 99 23.34 -30.28 27.37
CA GLN A 99 21.89 -30.13 27.19
C GLN A 99 21.50 -28.69 26.85
N VAL A 100 22.15 -27.71 27.50
CA VAL A 100 21.92 -26.29 27.19
C VAL A 100 22.35 -25.97 25.76
N GLU A 101 23.52 -26.46 25.33
CA GLU A 101 23.98 -26.33 23.94
C GLU A 101 22.99 -26.93 22.95
N SER A 102 22.41 -28.10 23.26
CA SER A 102 21.37 -28.72 22.42
C SER A 102 20.10 -27.87 22.33
N VAL A 103 19.66 -27.27 23.44
CA VAL A 103 18.48 -26.38 23.44
C VAL A 103 18.77 -25.12 22.62
N ILE A 104 19.93 -24.49 22.82
CA ILE A 104 20.36 -23.31 22.04
C ILE A 104 20.40 -23.64 20.54
N SER A 105 20.98 -24.79 20.20
CA SER A 105 21.14 -25.26 18.81
C SER A 105 19.83 -25.71 18.14
N THR A 106 18.74 -25.83 18.90
CA THR A 106 17.42 -26.18 18.32
C THR A 106 16.93 -25.01 17.46
N ASN A 107 16.87 -25.22 16.15
CA ASN A 107 16.49 -24.21 15.17
C ASN A 107 15.01 -24.35 14.81
N ILE A 108 14.16 -23.55 15.46
CA ILE A 108 12.71 -23.47 15.17
C ILE A 108 12.38 -22.44 14.08
N ASN A 109 13.36 -21.62 13.66
CA ASN A 109 13.18 -20.58 12.65
C ASN A 109 12.95 -21.19 11.28
N THR A 110 13.64 -22.29 10.96
CA THR A 110 13.52 -22.96 9.67
C THR A 110 12.08 -23.42 9.40
N ASP A 111 11.46 -24.08 10.38
CA ASP A 111 10.10 -24.60 10.23
C ASP A 111 9.08 -23.45 10.10
N ALA A 112 9.25 -22.37 10.88
CA ALA A 112 8.38 -21.19 10.80
C ALA A 112 8.49 -20.48 9.44
N ILE A 113 9.71 -20.28 8.94
CA ILE A 113 9.95 -19.66 7.63
C ILE A 113 9.40 -20.56 6.52
N GLN A 114 9.58 -21.88 6.60
CA GLN A 114 9.00 -22.83 5.64
C GLN A 114 7.47 -22.78 5.62
N ASN A 115 6.81 -22.70 6.78
CA ASN A 115 5.36 -22.54 6.86
C ASN A 115 4.89 -21.22 6.21
N ILE A 116 5.54 -20.10 6.54
CA ILE A 116 5.20 -18.79 5.93
C ILE A 116 5.42 -18.84 4.40
N THR A 117 6.51 -19.44 3.96
CA THR A 117 6.83 -19.58 2.53
C THR A 117 5.78 -20.43 1.83
N TYR A 118 5.40 -21.56 2.44
CA TYR A 118 4.34 -22.42 1.95
C TYR A 118 3.01 -21.66 1.79
N PHE A 119 2.60 -20.88 2.79
CA PHE A 119 1.37 -20.08 2.70
C PHE A 119 1.45 -19.01 1.63
N LYS A 120 2.58 -18.30 1.50
CA LYS A 120 2.78 -17.33 0.41
C LYS A 120 2.68 -17.96 -0.98
N GLU A 121 3.08 -19.22 -1.13
CA GLU A 121 3.04 -19.94 -2.41
C GLU A 121 1.67 -20.57 -2.72
N HIS A 122 0.91 -20.95 -1.70
CA HIS A 122 -0.31 -21.76 -1.86
C HIS A 122 -1.62 -21.02 -1.51
N MET A 123 -1.53 -19.87 -0.85
CA MET A 123 -2.68 -19.01 -0.56
C MET A 123 -2.63 -17.75 -1.43
N LYS A 124 -3.76 -17.03 -1.49
CA LYS A 124 -3.80 -15.72 -2.15
C LYS A 124 -2.98 -14.73 -1.34
N PHE A 125 -2.00 -14.11 -1.99
CA PHE A 125 -1.12 -13.11 -1.38
C PHE A 125 -1.01 -11.91 -2.32
N PRO A 126 -1.11 -10.66 -1.82
CA PRO A 126 -0.96 -9.49 -2.65
C PRO A 126 0.48 -9.34 -3.13
N THR A 127 0.61 -8.71 -4.29
CA THR A 127 1.89 -8.31 -4.86
C THR A 127 2.13 -6.82 -4.63
N ASP A 128 3.35 -6.35 -4.91
CA ASP A 128 3.66 -4.91 -4.88
C ASP A 128 2.77 -4.11 -5.86
N GLU A 129 2.30 -4.74 -6.94
CA GLU A 129 1.37 -4.14 -7.88
C GLU A 129 -0.03 -3.92 -7.26
N ASP A 130 -0.50 -4.86 -6.43
CA ASP A 130 -1.78 -4.73 -5.73
C ASP A 130 -1.73 -3.59 -4.70
N LEU A 131 -0.61 -3.46 -3.97
CA LEU A 131 -0.39 -2.36 -3.03
C LEU A 131 -0.34 -1.02 -3.76
N ASN A 132 0.39 -0.94 -4.88
CA ASN A 132 0.44 0.26 -5.71
C ASN A 132 -0.95 0.61 -6.28
N GLY A 133 -1.71 -0.38 -6.74
CA GLY A 133 -3.08 -0.20 -7.21
C GLY A 133 -4.01 0.37 -6.13
N ALA A 134 -3.88 -0.11 -4.89
CA ALA A 134 -4.59 0.42 -3.74
C ALA A 134 -4.22 1.88 -3.44
N ALA A 135 -2.93 2.20 -3.46
CA ALA A 135 -2.43 3.55 -3.27
C ALA A 135 -2.97 4.51 -4.34
N VAL A 136 -2.87 4.15 -5.62
CA VAL A 136 -3.36 4.96 -6.76
C VAL A 136 -4.88 5.18 -6.69
N ALA A 137 -5.64 4.17 -6.28
CA ALA A 137 -7.08 4.31 -6.14
C ALA A 137 -7.46 5.23 -4.96
N LEU A 138 -6.72 5.17 -3.85
CA LEU A 138 -6.93 6.03 -2.70
C LEU A 138 -6.59 7.49 -3.02
N THR A 139 -5.44 7.77 -3.67
CA THR A 139 -5.09 9.13 -4.11
C THR A 139 -6.05 9.65 -5.19
N ARG A 140 -6.57 8.77 -6.05
CA ARG A 140 -7.64 9.16 -6.99
C ARG A 140 -8.91 9.62 -6.28
N LEU A 141 -9.32 8.93 -5.21
CA LEU A 141 -10.46 9.39 -4.39
C LEU A 141 -10.14 10.72 -3.70
N GLN A 142 -8.92 10.87 -3.21
CA GLN A 142 -8.42 12.10 -2.62
C GLN A 142 -8.55 13.28 -3.60
N ASP A 143 -8.04 13.15 -4.82
CA ASP A 143 -8.18 14.14 -5.90
C ASP A 143 -9.65 14.41 -6.24
N THR A 144 -10.40 13.34 -6.56
CA THR A 144 -11.76 13.44 -7.10
C THR A 144 -12.67 14.18 -6.13
N TYR A 145 -12.57 13.88 -4.83
CA TYR A 145 -13.42 14.45 -3.80
C TYR A 145 -12.76 15.58 -3.01
N ARG A 146 -11.54 16.00 -3.39
CA ARG A 146 -10.74 17.02 -2.69
C ARG A 146 -10.63 16.73 -1.19
N LEU A 147 -10.32 15.48 -0.87
CA LEU A 147 -10.22 15.03 0.52
C LEU A 147 -8.95 15.57 1.18
N ASP A 148 -9.09 16.07 2.40
CA ASP A 148 -7.97 16.48 3.23
C ASP A 148 -7.15 15.26 3.68
N THR A 149 -5.84 15.31 3.49
CA THR A 149 -4.91 14.21 3.82
C THR A 149 -5.01 13.79 5.27
N SER A 150 -5.08 14.76 6.19
CA SER A 150 -5.12 14.47 7.63
C SER A 150 -6.43 13.77 8.04
N SER A 151 -7.55 14.17 7.42
CA SER A 151 -8.86 13.57 7.66
C SER A 151 -8.91 12.15 7.11
N LEU A 152 -8.39 11.94 5.90
CA LEU A 152 -8.27 10.62 5.29
C LEU A 152 -7.38 9.70 6.13
N ALA A 153 -6.25 10.21 6.64
CA ALA A 153 -5.36 9.47 7.53
C ALA A 153 -6.01 9.15 8.89
N ARG A 154 -6.95 9.96 9.38
CA ARG A 154 -7.77 9.65 10.57
C ARG A 154 -8.90 8.66 10.30
N GLY A 155 -9.06 8.20 9.05
CA GLY A 155 -10.18 7.36 8.65
C GLY A 155 -11.51 8.10 8.65
N GLU A 156 -11.49 9.42 8.49
CA GLU A 156 -12.65 10.30 8.58
C GLU A 156 -13.02 10.84 7.18
N LEU A 157 -14.27 10.58 6.76
CA LEU A 157 -14.83 11.12 5.52
C LEU A 157 -16.14 11.83 5.85
N ASN A 158 -16.27 13.10 5.45
CA ASN A 158 -17.46 13.94 5.72
C ASN A 158 -17.88 13.99 7.20
N GLY A 159 -16.92 14.02 8.14
CA GLY A 159 -17.22 14.07 9.57
C GLY A 159 -17.57 12.71 10.20
N VAL A 160 -17.50 11.61 9.44
CA VAL A 160 -17.80 10.26 9.92
C VAL A 160 -16.53 9.43 9.94
N LYS A 161 -16.22 8.82 11.09
CA LYS A 161 -15.09 7.90 11.26
C LYS A 161 -15.48 6.50 10.77
N TYR A 162 -14.86 6.07 9.67
CA TYR A 162 -15.13 4.77 9.02
C TYR A 162 -14.09 3.71 9.37
N SER A 163 -12.87 4.09 9.72
CA SER A 163 -11.75 3.15 9.96
C SER A 163 -10.89 3.54 11.15
N SER A 164 -9.94 2.66 11.48
CA SER A 164 -8.77 3.00 12.28
C SER A 164 -7.93 4.06 11.58
N GLU A 165 -7.13 4.77 12.37
CA GLU A 165 -6.20 5.77 11.87
C GLU A 165 -4.96 5.10 11.27
N LEU A 166 -4.42 5.71 10.22
CA LEU A 166 -3.16 5.30 9.62
C LEU A 166 -1.99 5.65 10.54
N THR A 167 -0.99 4.80 10.61
CA THR A 167 0.28 5.10 11.30
C THR A 167 1.17 6.02 10.46
N ALA A 168 2.25 6.52 11.03
CA ALA A 168 3.30 7.22 10.29
C ALA A 168 3.89 6.33 9.20
N ALA A 169 4.10 5.04 9.47
CA ALA A 169 4.53 4.06 8.48
C ALA A 169 3.52 3.86 7.35
N ASP A 170 2.21 3.82 7.63
CA ASP A 170 1.17 3.71 6.60
C ASP A 170 1.14 4.94 5.69
N CYS A 171 1.23 6.14 6.26
CA CYS A 171 1.33 7.39 5.51
C CYS A 171 2.62 7.45 4.68
N PHE A 172 3.75 7.02 5.25
CA PHE A 172 5.02 6.91 4.54
C PHE A 172 4.91 5.96 3.35
N GLU A 173 4.31 4.78 3.52
CA GLU A 173 4.18 3.79 2.43
C GLU A 173 3.30 4.34 1.31
N LEU A 174 2.20 5.02 1.63
CA LEU A 174 1.35 5.67 0.62
C LEU A 174 2.07 6.79 -0.14
N GLY A 175 2.88 7.58 0.55
CA GLY A 175 3.78 8.57 -0.06
C GLY A 175 4.86 7.92 -0.95
N ARG A 176 5.41 6.79 -0.53
CA ARG A 176 6.43 6.03 -1.27
C ARG A 176 5.85 5.39 -2.54
N GLN A 177 4.63 4.86 -2.51
CA GLN A 177 3.94 4.37 -3.70
C GLN A 177 3.70 5.52 -4.69
N SER A 178 3.26 6.68 -4.20
CA SER A 178 3.10 7.90 -5.01
C SER A 178 4.43 8.35 -5.65
N TYR A 179 5.53 8.31 -4.89
CA TYR A 179 6.88 8.64 -5.37
C TYR A 179 7.31 7.72 -6.52
N ASN A 180 7.09 6.41 -6.36
CA ASN A 180 7.45 5.42 -7.39
C ASN A 180 6.66 5.63 -8.68
N ASN A 181 5.44 6.18 -8.59
CA ASN A 181 4.62 6.55 -9.74
C ASN A 181 4.99 7.93 -10.33
N GLY A 182 5.95 8.66 -9.74
CA GLY A 182 6.33 10.01 -10.15
C GLY A 182 5.36 11.11 -9.72
N ASP A 183 4.41 10.79 -8.84
CA ASP A 183 3.46 11.75 -8.27
C ASP A 183 4.07 12.43 -7.04
N PHE A 184 4.91 13.43 -7.30
CA PHE A 184 5.62 14.14 -6.24
C PHE A 184 4.69 15.02 -5.39
N TYR A 185 3.52 15.41 -5.91
CA TYR A 185 2.51 16.18 -5.17
C TYR A 185 1.92 15.31 -4.05
N HIS A 186 1.39 14.13 -4.38
CA HIS A 186 0.87 13.20 -3.37
C HIS A 186 1.98 12.67 -2.47
N THR A 187 3.20 12.48 -3.00
CA THR A 187 4.36 12.14 -2.16
C THR A 187 4.55 13.17 -1.05
N GLN A 188 4.58 14.47 -1.38
CA GLN A 188 4.75 15.53 -0.38
C GLN A 188 3.62 15.49 0.65
N LEU A 189 2.36 15.44 0.21
CA LEU A 189 1.20 15.44 1.12
C LEU A 189 1.28 14.30 2.15
N TRP A 190 1.57 13.09 1.69
CA TRP A 190 1.61 11.91 2.55
C TRP A 190 2.88 11.83 3.41
N MET A 191 4.01 12.35 2.93
CA MET A 191 5.23 12.45 3.73
C MET A 191 5.12 13.53 4.81
N GLU A 192 4.43 14.65 4.55
CA GLU A 192 4.12 15.66 5.56
C GLU A 192 3.17 15.11 6.63
N GLU A 193 2.13 14.36 6.23
CA GLU A 193 1.26 13.68 7.20
C GLU A 193 2.01 12.61 8.00
N ALA A 194 2.91 11.85 7.37
CA ALA A 194 3.78 10.90 8.06
C ALA A 194 4.68 11.59 9.10
N GLU A 195 5.28 12.73 8.76
CA GLU A 195 6.09 13.55 9.67
C GLU A 195 5.27 14.07 10.87
N ILE A 196 4.05 14.53 10.62
CA ILE A 196 3.13 14.97 11.68
C ILE A 196 2.83 13.81 12.62
N ARG A 197 2.52 12.63 12.09
CA ARG A 197 2.20 11.44 12.90
C ARG A 197 3.39 10.91 13.66
N TYR A 198 4.56 10.83 13.01
CA TYR A 198 5.80 10.39 13.64
C TYR A 198 6.10 11.17 14.94
N ARG A 199 5.84 12.48 14.96
CA ARG A 199 6.02 13.33 16.15
C ARG A 199 5.04 13.06 17.31
N HIS A 200 3.93 12.38 17.05
CA HIS A 200 2.86 12.14 18.02
C HIS A 200 2.66 10.65 18.34
N GLU A 201 3.24 9.74 17.56
CA GLU A 201 3.18 8.30 17.82
C GLU A 201 3.97 7.94 19.07
N VAL A 202 3.38 7.09 19.92
CA VAL A 202 4.05 6.59 21.13
C VAL A 202 5.13 5.57 20.78
N ASN A 203 4.83 4.73 19.79
CA ASN A 203 5.77 3.73 19.27
C ASN A 203 6.13 4.17 17.85
N GLU A 204 7.40 4.52 17.63
CA GLU A 204 7.90 4.88 16.31
C GLU A 204 7.73 3.70 15.36
N THR A 205 6.97 3.91 14.28
CA THR A 205 6.68 2.87 13.27
C THR A 205 7.61 2.96 12.05
N ILE A 206 8.32 4.08 11.89
CA ILE A 206 9.20 4.39 10.76
C ILE A 206 10.35 5.29 11.21
N GLU A 207 11.49 5.21 10.53
CA GLU A 207 12.65 6.07 10.79
C GLU A 207 12.43 7.47 10.21
N HIS A 208 12.66 8.51 11.01
CA HIS A 208 12.53 9.91 10.58
C HIS A 208 13.42 10.24 9.36
N SER A 209 14.58 9.59 9.24
CA SER A 209 15.47 9.77 8.07
C SER A 209 14.80 9.38 6.76
N ASP A 210 13.97 8.33 6.77
CA ASP A 210 13.30 7.84 5.57
C ASP A 210 12.25 8.86 5.10
N ILE A 211 11.47 9.43 6.03
CA ILE A 211 10.49 10.48 5.74
C ILE A 211 11.20 11.70 5.10
N LEU A 212 12.26 12.20 5.75
CA LEU A 212 12.99 13.37 5.27
C LEU A 212 13.60 13.17 3.88
N GLU A 213 14.10 11.98 3.58
CA GLU A 213 14.71 11.68 2.30
C GLU A 213 13.70 11.81 1.14
N TYR A 214 12.54 11.16 1.26
CA TYR A 214 11.50 11.21 0.24
C TYR A 214 10.88 12.60 0.14
N LEU A 215 10.60 13.24 1.28
CA LEU A 215 10.02 14.58 1.34
C LEU A 215 10.93 15.63 0.68
N ALA A 216 12.23 15.62 0.99
CA ALA A 216 13.19 16.56 0.41
C ALA A 216 13.23 16.45 -1.12
N PHE A 217 13.28 15.22 -1.65
CA PHE A 217 13.30 15.02 -3.09
C PHE A 217 11.97 15.39 -3.77
N SER A 218 10.82 15.07 -3.17
CA SER A 218 9.52 15.45 -3.73
C SER A 218 9.33 16.97 -3.76
N ILE A 219 9.80 17.69 -2.75
CA ILE A 219 9.76 19.16 -2.70
C ILE A 219 10.68 19.77 -3.76
N TYR A 220 11.87 19.20 -3.95
CA TYR A 220 12.76 19.59 -5.04
C TYR A 220 12.09 19.40 -6.41
N LYS A 221 11.44 18.25 -6.64
CA LYS A 221 10.74 17.96 -7.89
C LYS A 221 9.56 18.88 -8.17
N GLN A 222 8.99 19.48 -7.13
CA GLN A 222 7.94 20.51 -7.24
C GLN A 222 8.51 21.94 -7.38
N GLY A 223 9.84 22.10 -7.42
CA GLY A 223 10.52 23.36 -7.73
C GLY A 223 10.96 24.19 -6.53
N ASN A 224 10.71 23.74 -5.29
CA ASN A 224 11.14 24.47 -4.10
C ASN A 224 12.52 23.99 -3.62
N VAL A 225 13.56 24.41 -4.34
CA VAL A 225 14.95 23.99 -4.09
C VAL A 225 15.45 24.40 -2.69
N ALA A 226 15.03 25.58 -2.21
CA ALA A 226 15.45 26.10 -0.90
C ALA A 226 14.94 25.21 0.26
N LEU A 227 13.65 24.84 0.24
CA LEU A 227 13.09 23.96 1.25
C LEU A 227 13.64 22.53 1.15
N ALA A 228 13.85 22.03 -0.07
CA ALA A 228 14.49 20.73 -0.28
C ALA A 228 15.91 20.69 0.33
N LEU A 229 16.68 21.77 0.19
CA LEU A 229 18.00 21.89 0.81
C LEU A 229 17.92 21.92 2.34
N ASP A 230 16.98 22.66 2.92
CA ASP A 230 16.76 22.70 4.38
C ASP A 230 16.47 21.30 4.95
N LEU A 231 15.54 20.56 4.32
CA LEU A 231 15.22 19.19 4.71
C LEU A 231 16.40 18.23 4.51
N THR A 232 17.16 18.40 3.43
CA THR A 232 18.38 17.61 3.18
C THR A 232 19.44 17.88 4.26
N ASN A 233 19.58 19.11 4.72
CA ASN A 233 20.49 19.43 5.83
C ASN A 233 20.02 18.80 7.13
N LYS A 234 18.72 18.83 7.45
CA LYS A 234 18.14 18.11 8.61
C LYS A 234 18.40 16.60 8.53
N LEU A 235 18.26 15.99 7.36
CA LEU A 235 18.61 14.59 7.15
C LEU A 235 20.10 14.32 7.44
N LEU A 236 20.99 15.22 7.01
CA LEU A 236 22.44 15.10 7.27
C LEU A 236 22.83 15.38 8.73
N GLU A 237 22.00 16.09 9.50
CA GLU A 237 22.19 16.20 10.96
C GLU A 237 21.93 14.86 11.66
N ILE A 238 20.97 14.06 11.16
CA ILE A 238 20.65 12.72 11.69
C ILE A 238 21.67 11.70 11.17
N ILE A 239 21.93 11.69 9.87
CA ILE A 239 22.83 10.74 9.20
C ILE A 239 23.87 11.51 8.37
N PRO A 240 25.01 11.92 8.97
CA PRO A 240 26.05 12.69 8.28
C PRO A 240 26.69 11.97 7.09
N THR A 241 26.62 10.64 7.06
CA THR A 241 27.21 9.78 6.01
C THR A 241 26.20 9.38 4.93
N HIS A 242 25.01 9.97 4.92
CA HIS A 242 23.95 9.59 3.98
C HIS A 242 24.34 9.92 2.53
N GLN A 243 24.61 8.88 1.73
CA GLN A 243 25.21 9.04 0.39
C GLN A 243 24.34 9.87 -0.57
N ARG A 244 23.02 9.66 -0.60
CA ARG A 244 22.09 10.40 -1.48
C ARG A 244 21.95 11.87 -1.07
N ALA A 245 21.69 12.13 0.21
CA ALA A 245 21.60 13.47 0.79
C ALA A 245 22.85 14.32 0.56
N LEU A 246 24.06 13.76 0.70
CA LEU A 246 25.31 14.46 0.40
C LEU A 246 25.38 14.91 -1.08
N GLY A 247 24.98 14.04 -2.01
CA GLY A 247 24.90 14.35 -3.43
C GLY A 247 23.84 15.41 -3.73
N ASN A 248 22.64 15.24 -3.19
CA ASN A 248 21.51 16.17 -3.36
C ASN A 248 21.85 17.56 -2.83
N LYS A 249 22.51 17.66 -1.68
CA LYS A 249 22.94 18.94 -1.09
C LYS A 249 23.80 19.75 -2.05
N VAL A 250 24.86 19.12 -2.59
CA VAL A 250 25.77 19.78 -3.55
C VAL A 250 25.00 20.25 -4.78
N TYR A 251 24.06 19.43 -5.26
CA TYR A 251 23.23 19.76 -6.41
C TYR A 251 22.30 20.96 -6.13
N TYR A 252 21.56 20.94 -5.03
CA TYR A 252 20.62 22.01 -4.65
C TYR A 252 21.34 23.34 -4.36
N GLU A 253 22.48 23.31 -3.69
CA GLU A 253 23.32 24.50 -3.46
C GLU A 253 23.84 25.10 -4.77
N GLY A 254 24.17 24.25 -5.75
CA GLY A 254 24.58 24.70 -7.09
C GLY A 254 23.44 25.40 -7.83
N GLU A 255 22.27 24.79 -7.87
CA GLU A 255 21.09 25.34 -8.55
C GLU A 255 20.61 26.65 -7.93
N LEU A 256 20.62 26.77 -6.59
CA LEU A 256 20.27 28.03 -5.92
C LEU A 256 21.22 29.16 -6.30
N LYS A 257 22.54 28.90 -6.38
CA LYS A 257 23.51 29.92 -6.83
C LYS A 257 23.23 30.36 -8.27
N GLU A 258 22.93 29.43 -9.16
CA GLU A 258 22.57 29.78 -10.54
C GLU A 258 21.30 30.63 -10.63
N LEU A 259 20.30 30.35 -9.78
CA LEU A 259 19.07 31.14 -9.69
C LEU A 259 19.35 32.56 -9.18
N GLU A 260 20.16 32.69 -8.12
CA GLU A 260 20.58 33.98 -7.57
C GLU A 260 21.38 34.82 -8.59
N GLU A 261 22.27 34.19 -9.36
CA GLU A 261 23.03 34.87 -10.42
C GLU A 261 22.12 35.36 -11.56
N LYS A 262 21.13 34.55 -11.97
CA LYS A 262 20.13 34.94 -12.97
C LYS A 262 19.30 36.12 -12.49
N GLU A 263 18.84 36.12 -11.24
CA GLU A 263 18.12 37.26 -10.67
C GLU A 263 18.97 38.53 -10.60
N ASN A 264 20.22 38.40 -10.15
CA ASN A 264 21.14 39.53 -10.06
C ASN A 264 21.50 40.13 -11.42
N ASN A 265 21.56 39.30 -12.47
CA ASN A 265 21.79 39.75 -13.85
C ASN A 265 20.54 40.43 -14.44
N LYS A 266 19.32 39.95 -14.13
CA LYS A 266 18.06 40.65 -14.50
C LYS A 266 18.00 42.05 -13.89
N ARG A 267 18.40 42.20 -12.62
CA ARG A 267 18.39 43.51 -11.92
C ARG A 267 19.43 44.52 -12.45
N LYS A 268 20.40 44.10 -13.28
CA LYS A 268 21.46 44.97 -13.82
C LYS A 268 21.14 45.60 -15.18
N GLY A 269 20.03 45.25 -15.84
CA GLY A 269 19.69 45.73 -17.19
C GLY A 269 18.22 46.05 -17.43
N ASP A 270 17.41 46.20 -16.39
CA ASP A 270 15.96 46.44 -16.50
C ASP A 270 15.66 47.92 -16.79
N ASP A 271 15.30 48.25 -18.03
CA ASP A 271 14.78 49.55 -18.47
C ASP A 271 13.23 49.62 -18.41
N GLY A 272 12.59 48.68 -17.70
CA GLY A 272 11.17 48.78 -17.35
C GLY A 272 10.21 48.46 -18.49
N SER A 273 10.65 47.68 -19.49
CA SER A 273 9.77 47.22 -20.57
C SER A 273 9.93 45.74 -20.88
N GLU A 274 9.61 44.87 -19.93
CA GLU A 274 9.10 43.53 -20.26
C GLU A 274 7.97 43.19 -19.27
N ASP A 275 6.76 43.06 -19.82
CA ASP A 275 5.62 42.49 -19.10
C ASP A 275 6.02 41.09 -18.62
N ILE A 276 6.15 40.92 -17.31
CA ILE A 276 6.34 39.61 -16.70
C ILE A 276 5.05 38.84 -16.91
N GLU A 277 5.01 37.96 -17.91
CA GLU A 277 4.05 36.86 -17.93
C GLU A 277 4.30 36.02 -16.67
N THR A 278 3.51 36.27 -15.62
CA THR A 278 3.37 35.35 -14.49
C THR A 278 2.59 34.13 -14.96
N GLU A 279 3.17 33.35 -15.86
CA GLU A 279 2.79 31.95 -16.00
C GLU A 279 3.45 31.20 -14.85
N GLY A 280 2.79 31.22 -13.69
CA GLY A 280 3.04 30.21 -12.66
C GLY A 280 2.98 28.84 -13.34
N VAL A 281 3.97 28.00 -13.06
CA VAL A 281 4.21 26.68 -13.67
C VAL A 281 2.90 26.05 -14.13
N LYS A 282 2.54 26.28 -15.40
CA LYS A 282 1.46 25.55 -16.03
C LYS A 282 2.05 24.18 -16.24
N PHE A 283 1.66 23.22 -15.40
CA PHE A 283 1.76 21.82 -15.76
C PHE A 283 1.22 21.71 -17.17
N GLY A 284 2.09 21.39 -18.13
CA GLY A 284 1.72 21.31 -19.53
C GLY A 284 0.53 20.36 -19.62
N LYS A 285 -0.66 20.91 -19.86
CA LYS A 285 -1.79 20.10 -20.30
C LYS A 285 -1.28 19.35 -21.52
N SER A 286 -1.36 18.03 -21.46
CA SER A 286 -1.16 17.18 -22.63
C SER A 286 -1.88 17.82 -23.83
N PRO A 287 -1.29 17.88 -25.03
CA PRO A 287 -1.88 18.54 -26.20
C PRO A 287 -3.15 17.84 -26.73
N TYR A 288 -3.70 16.88 -25.97
CA TYR A 288 -5.06 16.42 -26.12
C TYR A 288 -5.97 17.35 -25.32
N ASP A 289 -6.53 18.35 -25.99
CA ASP A 289 -7.80 18.96 -25.59
C ASP A 289 -8.86 17.86 -25.60
N ASP A 290 -8.94 17.09 -24.52
CA ASP A 290 -10.06 16.21 -24.25
C ASP A 290 -11.26 17.11 -23.91
N PRO A 291 -12.36 17.10 -24.71
CA PRO A 291 -13.59 17.82 -24.38
C PRO A 291 -14.22 17.39 -23.05
N PHE A 292 -13.71 16.32 -22.41
CA PHE A 292 -14.01 15.91 -21.05
C PHE A 292 -12.76 16.02 -20.16
N SER A 293 -12.41 17.25 -19.76
CA SER A 293 -11.24 17.44 -18.89
C SER A 293 -11.40 16.65 -17.57
N LYS A 294 -10.29 16.14 -17.01
CA LYS A 294 -10.27 15.44 -15.71
C LYS A 294 -11.05 16.22 -14.66
N GLU A 295 -10.91 17.55 -14.66
CA GLU A 295 -11.59 18.44 -13.71
C GLU A 295 -13.11 18.43 -13.88
N LEU A 296 -13.64 18.36 -15.11
CA LEU A 296 -15.08 18.29 -15.37
C LEU A 296 -15.66 16.97 -14.86
N TYR A 297 -14.97 15.85 -15.12
CA TYR A 297 -15.36 14.53 -14.61
C TYR A 297 -15.40 14.53 -13.08
N GLU A 298 -14.36 15.05 -12.43
CA GLU A 298 -14.31 15.11 -10.96
C GLU A 298 -15.38 16.03 -10.37
N ALA A 299 -15.66 17.17 -11.02
CA ALA A 299 -16.74 18.07 -10.62
C ALA A 299 -18.12 17.40 -10.68
N LEU A 300 -18.37 16.58 -11.71
CA LEU A 300 -19.58 15.75 -11.80
C LEU A 300 -19.65 14.73 -10.66
N CYS A 301 -18.55 14.06 -10.32
CA CYS A 301 -18.51 13.12 -9.18
C CYS A 301 -18.79 13.81 -7.84
N ARG A 302 -18.40 15.08 -7.68
CA ARG A 302 -18.69 15.89 -6.50
C ARG A 302 -20.11 16.47 -6.48
N GLY A 303 -20.86 16.36 -7.58
CA GLY A 303 -22.17 16.97 -7.71
C GLY A 303 -22.13 18.50 -7.84
N GLU A 304 -21.00 19.08 -8.24
CA GLU A 304 -20.84 20.54 -8.45
C GLU A 304 -21.59 21.04 -9.70
N ILE A 305 -21.98 20.12 -10.59
CA ILE A 305 -22.66 20.42 -11.84
C ILE A 305 -24.07 19.85 -11.78
N GLU A 306 -25.04 20.74 -11.66
CA GLU A 306 -26.45 20.38 -11.65
C GLU A 306 -27.06 20.46 -13.05
N THR A 307 -27.99 19.55 -13.35
CA THR A 307 -28.80 19.64 -14.56
C THR A 307 -29.75 20.83 -14.46
N PRO A 308 -29.99 21.61 -15.53
CA PRO A 308 -30.93 22.73 -15.48
C PRO A 308 -32.33 22.30 -15.03
N LEU A 309 -32.98 23.13 -14.21
CA LEU A 309 -34.33 22.84 -13.67
C LEU A 309 -35.35 22.54 -14.77
N GLU A 310 -35.22 23.17 -15.94
CA GLU A 310 -36.07 22.91 -17.12
C GLU A 310 -35.96 21.47 -17.63
N VAL A 311 -34.75 20.89 -17.57
CA VAL A 311 -34.51 19.50 -17.94
C VAL A 311 -35.04 18.58 -16.85
N GLN A 312 -34.71 18.85 -15.58
CA GLN A 312 -35.15 18.05 -14.43
C GLN A 312 -36.67 17.96 -14.34
N ALA A 313 -37.39 19.05 -14.59
CA ALA A 313 -38.85 19.09 -14.55
C ALA A 313 -39.52 18.16 -15.58
N ASN A 314 -38.80 17.80 -16.65
CA ASN A 314 -39.28 16.90 -17.69
C ASN A 314 -38.92 15.42 -17.44
N LEU A 315 -38.00 15.13 -16.51
CA LEU A 315 -37.62 13.76 -16.14
C LEU A 315 -38.74 13.08 -15.34
N LYS A 316 -38.98 11.80 -15.62
CA LYS A 316 -40.07 11.03 -15.00
C LYS A 316 -39.61 9.64 -14.58
N CYS A 317 -40.16 9.18 -13.46
CA CYS A 317 -40.14 7.77 -13.09
C CYS A 317 -41.46 7.12 -13.50
N ARG A 318 -41.40 5.97 -14.17
CA ARG A 318 -42.59 5.26 -14.66
C ARG A 318 -42.44 3.76 -14.56
N TYR A 319 -43.59 3.09 -14.42
CA TYR A 319 -43.70 1.66 -14.58
C TYR A 319 -43.82 1.32 -16.07
N MET A 320 -42.93 0.47 -16.56
CA MET A 320 -42.86 0.13 -17.97
C MET A 320 -43.14 -1.36 -18.17
N SER A 321 -44.16 -1.65 -19.00
CA SER A 321 -44.56 -3.02 -19.31
C SER A 321 -44.36 -3.43 -20.78
N GLU A 322 -44.08 -2.48 -21.68
CA GLU A 322 -43.84 -2.69 -23.12
C GLU A 322 -44.79 -3.70 -23.80
N GLY A 323 -46.07 -3.69 -23.41
CA GLY A 323 -47.08 -4.60 -23.95
C GLY A 323 -46.95 -6.08 -23.54
N ASN A 324 -45.94 -6.47 -22.77
CA ASN A 324 -45.78 -7.85 -22.30
C ASN A 324 -46.82 -8.19 -21.20
N PRO A 325 -47.65 -9.23 -21.36
CA PRO A 325 -48.66 -9.62 -20.38
C PRO A 325 -48.10 -9.89 -18.98
N PHE A 326 -46.89 -10.45 -18.86
CA PHE A 326 -46.24 -10.70 -17.58
C PHE A 326 -45.85 -9.39 -16.88
N LEU A 327 -45.26 -8.45 -17.62
CA LEU A 327 -44.84 -7.16 -17.08
C LEU A 327 -46.03 -6.24 -16.72
N LYS A 328 -47.28 -6.63 -17.02
CA LYS A 328 -48.45 -5.95 -16.45
C LYS A 328 -48.59 -6.21 -14.94
N PHE A 329 -48.13 -7.37 -14.47
CA PHE A 329 -48.15 -7.73 -13.04
C PHE A 329 -46.82 -7.42 -12.35
N ALA A 330 -45.71 -7.46 -13.09
CA ALA A 330 -44.37 -7.13 -12.60
C ALA A 330 -43.69 -6.11 -13.54
N PRO A 331 -44.15 -4.85 -13.58
CA PRO A 331 -43.58 -3.84 -14.47
C PRO A 331 -42.16 -3.44 -14.05
N PHE A 332 -41.33 -3.08 -15.03
CA PHE A 332 -40.03 -2.49 -14.74
C PHE A 332 -40.20 -1.12 -14.11
N LYS A 333 -39.43 -0.85 -13.05
CA LYS A 333 -39.29 0.48 -12.45
C LYS A 333 -38.23 1.24 -13.25
N VAL A 334 -38.66 2.21 -14.05
CA VAL A 334 -37.78 2.98 -14.94
C VAL A 334 -37.70 4.41 -14.47
N GLU A 335 -36.48 4.92 -14.32
CA GLU A 335 -36.16 6.33 -14.08
C GLU A 335 -35.53 6.92 -15.33
N GLU A 336 -36.07 8.05 -15.81
CA GLU A 336 -35.49 8.84 -16.90
C GLU A 336 -34.41 9.76 -16.32
N ALA A 337 -33.14 9.45 -16.54
CA ALA A 337 -32.01 10.23 -16.06
C ALA A 337 -31.61 11.37 -17.02
N TYR A 338 -31.89 11.22 -18.32
CA TYR A 338 -31.66 12.27 -19.32
C TYR A 338 -32.54 12.05 -20.57
N LEU A 339 -32.94 13.13 -21.25
CA LEU A 339 -33.88 13.07 -22.38
C LEU A 339 -33.20 13.08 -23.76
N ASN A 340 -31.99 13.63 -23.89
CA ASN A 340 -31.31 13.67 -25.18
C ASN A 340 -29.77 13.77 -25.02
N PRO A 341 -29.03 12.65 -25.09
CA PRO A 341 -29.52 11.31 -25.41
C PRO A 341 -30.41 10.74 -24.30
N ASN A 342 -31.32 9.83 -24.68
CA ASN A 342 -32.14 9.12 -23.71
C ASN A 342 -31.26 8.27 -22.78
N LEU A 343 -31.30 8.55 -21.47
CA LEU A 343 -30.65 7.76 -20.44
C LEU A 343 -31.72 7.25 -19.47
N TYR A 344 -31.80 5.93 -19.31
CA TYR A 344 -32.77 5.27 -18.43
C TYR A 344 -32.04 4.42 -17.39
N ILE A 345 -32.49 4.51 -16.14
CA ILE A 345 -32.05 3.66 -15.03
C ILE A 345 -33.18 2.69 -14.70
N PHE A 346 -32.88 1.39 -14.72
CA PHE A 346 -33.83 0.35 -14.35
C PHE A 346 -33.54 -0.11 -12.94
N HIS A 347 -34.52 0.06 -12.06
CA HIS A 347 -34.41 -0.31 -10.65
C HIS A 347 -34.95 -1.72 -10.42
N ASP A 348 -34.33 -2.43 -9.47
CA ASP A 348 -34.75 -3.75 -8.98
C ASP A 348 -34.96 -4.80 -10.09
N VAL A 349 -34.11 -4.78 -11.12
CA VAL A 349 -34.20 -5.72 -12.25
C VAL A 349 -33.83 -7.15 -11.84
N MET A 350 -32.99 -7.29 -10.81
CA MET A 350 -32.54 -8.57 -10.27
C MET A 350 -32.66 -8.54 -8.75
N SER A 351 -33.06 -9.66 -8.16
CA SER A 351 -33.02 -9.87 -6.71
C SER A 351 -31.59 -10.05 -6.19
N ASP A 352 -31.37 -9.84 -4.90
CA ASP A 352 -30.07 -10.03 -4.26
C ASP A 352 -29.52 -11.46 -4.44
N ASP A 353 -30.39 -12.47 -4.43
CA ASP A 353 -30.01 -13.88 -4.66
C ASP A 353 -29.57 -14.15 -6.10
N GLU A 354 -30.25 -13.53 -7.08
CA GLU A 354 -29.85 -13.58 -8.49
C GLU A 354 -28.50 -12.87 -8.69
N ILE A 355 -28.34 -11.68 -8.10
CA ILE A 355 -27.06 -10.94 -8.13
C ILE A 355 -25.95 -11.79 -7.54
N LYS A 356 -26.17 -12.43 -6.39
CA LYS A 356 -25.20 -13.33 -5.76
C LYS A 356 -24.86 -14.53 -6.64
N THR A 357 -25.86 -15.12 -7.29
CA THR A 357 -25.65 -16.24 -8.22
C THR A 357 -24.83 -15.80 -9.42
N VAL A 358 -25.14 -14.66 -10.03
CA VAL A 358 -24.38 -14.09 -11.15
C VAL A 358 -22.94 -13.82 -10.74
N LYS A 359 -22.70 -13.18 -9.57
CA LYS A 359 -21.36 -12.95 -9.03
C LYS A 359 -20.58 -14.26 -8.89
N LYS A 360 -21.18 -15.29 -8.26
CA LYS A 360 -20.55 -16.61 -8.08
C LYS A 360 -20.18 -17.29 -9.41
N LEU A 361 -21.04 -17.18 -10.42
CA LEU A 361 -20.77 -17.76 -11.75
C LEU A 361 -19.74 -16.95 -12.55
N ALA A 362 -19.66 -15.63 -12.32
CA ALA A 362 -18.75 -14.73 -13.02
C ALA A 362 -17.34 -14.70 -12.44
N GLN A 363 -17.18 -14.82 -11.11
CA GLN A 363 -15.91 -14.73 -10.39
C GLN A 363 -14.77 -15.57 -11.01
N PRO A 364 -14.95 -16.87 -11.33
CA PRO A 364 -13.85 -17.67 -11.92
C PRO A 364 -13.46 -17.26 -13.35
N ARG A 365 -14.27 -16.43 -14.01
CA ARG A 365 -14.05 -15.95 -15.38
C ARG A 365 -13.68 -14.47 -15.42
N PHE A 366 -13.64 -13.80 -14.27
CA PHE A 366 -13.36 -12.38 -14.18
C PHE A 366 -11.89 -12.12 -14.55
N ARG A 367 -11.66 -11.15 -15.44
CA ARG A 367 -10.32 -10.78 -15.90
C ARG A 367 -10.24 -9.26 -15.95
N ARG A 368 -9.04 -8.74 -15.68
CA ARG A 368 -8.78 -7.30 -15.73
C ARG A 368 -8.97 -6.78 -17.16
N ALA A 369 -9.48 -5.55 -17.24
CA ALA A 369 -9.63 -4.86 -18.51
C ALA A 369 -8.25 -4.49 -19.07
N THR A 370 -8.03 -4.76 -20.35
CA THR A 370 -6.78 -4.43 -21.06
C THR A 370 -7.05 -3.42 -22.17
N VAL A 371 -6.12 -2.50 -22.36
CA VAL A 371 -6.05 -1.60 -23.52
C VAL A 371 -4.96 -2.08 -24.46
N GLN A 372 -5.11 -1.80 -25.75
CA GLN A 372 -3.99 -1.95 -26.68
C GLN A 372 -3.14 -0.68 -26.63
N ASN A 373 -1.85 -0.82 -26.29
CA ASN A 373 -0.93 0.29 -26.30
C ASN A 373 -0.68 0.74 -27.75
N SER A 374 -0.92 2.02 -28.03
CA SER A 374 -0.84 2.58 -29.38
C SER A 374 0.58 2.64 -29.96
N LYS A 375 1.61 2.58 -29.10
CA LYS A 375 3.03 2.61 -29.50
C LYS A 375 3.62 1.22 -29.66
N THR A 376 3.37 0.33 -28.72
CA THR A 376 3.94 -1.03 -28.72
C THR A 376 3.05 -2.05 -29.42
N GLY A 377 1.74 -1.78 -29.52
CA GLY A 377 0.74 -2.70 -30.06
C GLY A 377 0.38 -3.85 -29.11
N GLU A 378 1.04 -3.94 -27.95
CA GLU A 378 0.80 -4.96 -26.93
C GLU A 378 -0.43 -4.63 -26.09
N LEU A 379 -1.05 -5.68 -25.53
CA LEU A 379 -2.14 -5.50 -24.57
C LEU A 379 -1.54 -5.16 -23.21
N GLU A 380 -1.85 -3.96 -22.74
CA GLU A 380 -1.47 -3.47 -21.43
C GLU A 380 -2.69 -3.44 -20.53
N VAL A 381 -2.44 -3.72 -19.27
CA VAL A 381 -3.47 -3.70 -18.25
C VAL A 381 -3.86 -2.24 -17.95
N ALA A 382 -5.15 -1.93 -17.99
CA ALA A 382 -5.61 -0.57 -17.77
C ALA A 382 -5.55 -0.19 -16.29
N GLN A 383 -4.82 0.88 -15.96
CA GLN A 383 -4.77 1.46 -14.60
C GLN A 383 -6.02 2.28 -14.24
N TYR A 384 -6.87 2.55 -15.23
CA TYR A 384 -8.16 3.21 -15.04
C TYR A 384 -9.27 2.37 -15.67
N ARG A 385 -10.51 2.63 -15.25
CA ARG A 385 -11.68 1.93 -15.77
C ARG A 385 -11.92 2.37 -17.21
N ILE A 386 -11.64 1.46 -18.14
CA ILE A 386 -11.99 1.58 -19.55
C ILE A 386 -13.37 0.95 -19.77
N SER A 387 -14.22 1.64 -20.54
CA SER A 387 -15.58 1.21 -20.88
C SER A 387 -15.65 0.59 -22.26
#